data_AF-A0A9P6TVA5-F1
#
_entry.id   AF-A0A9P6TVA5-F1
#
_cell.length_a   1.000
_cell.length_b   1.000
_cell.length_c   1.000
_cell.angle_alpha   90.00
_cell.angle_beta   90.00
_cell.angle_gamma   90.00
#
_symmetry.space_group_name_H-M   'P 1'
#
loop_
_entity.id
_entity.type
_entity.pdbx_description
1 polymer ?
#
loop_
_entity_poly.entity_id
_entity_poly.type
_entity_poly.pdbx_seq_one_letter_code
_entity_poly.pdbx_strand_id
1 'polypeptide(L)'
;IQDYIKQYVFQNKPLWRIKDYRDALKNIPNLLDLVKNPFLLSLSLEVLPRVVDVEQTQDLSRSRITRVELYDQFVEHWLERDKKRASGNELSPQAKAAYDTLVDGGFTQNGIHFLKELATAIYKEHGGHPVIEYSHIRDYGTWKRAFFSREDEIHLLREACPLIRNGNQYRFIHRSLLEYCFTLAVFDPQKSGQSAKPIALLDASQQGMVYGKDKADLTREISGFREAVTAAIVRNGRDSLGVKPTTTSCMVTAANELEGGPQELKELARRQQEQNEEQNQSLQELKLQIAELKALLTARS
;
A
#
# COMPACT_ATOMS: atom_id res chain seq x y z
N ILE A 1 -2.52 -5.82 -23.87
CA ILE A 1 -3.86 -5.87 -23.22
C ILE A 1 -4.71 -7.00 -23.79
N GLN A 2 -5.02 -7.03 -25.10
CA GLN A 2 -5.90 -8.07 -25.68
C GLN A 2 -5.42 -9.50 -25.42
N ASP A 3 -4.14 -9.78 -25.63
CA ASP A 3 -3.61 -11.13 -25.40
C ASP A 3 -3.57 -11.50 -23.91
N TYR A 4 -3.41 -10.51 -23.03
CA TYR A 4 -3.53 -10.71 -21.58
C TYR A 4 -4.95 -11.11 -21.18
N ILE A 5 -5.99 -10.47 -21.74
CA ILE A 5 -7.39 -10.84 -21.48
C ILE A 5 -7.67 -12.27 -21.97
N LYS A 6 -7.20 -12.62 -23.18
CA LYS A 6 -7.34 -13.99 -23.71
C LYS A 6 -6.71 -15.00 -22.76
N GLN A 7 -5.48 -14.73 -22.31
CA GLN A 7 -4.75 -15.59 -21.39
C GLN A 7 -5.46 -15.69 -20.04
N TYR A 8 -5.94 -14.59 -19.48
CA TYR A 8 -6.68 -14.55 -18.23
C TYR A 8 -7.97 -15.39 -18.30
N VAL A 9 -8.77 -15.21 -19.35
CA VAL A 9 -10.03 -15.96 -19.54
C VAL A 9 -9.74 -17.45 -19.73
N PHE A 10 -8.69 -17.79 -20.48
CA PHE A 10 -8.28 -19.18 -20.68
C PHE A 10 -7.86 -19.85 -19.37
N GLN A 11 -7.08 -19.16 -18.53
CA GLN A 11 -6.53 -19.71 -17.29
C GLN A 11 -7.57 -19.78 -16.16
N ASN A 12 -8.35 -18.71 -15.97
CA ASN A 12 -9.20 -18.55 -14.79
C ASN A 12 -10.67 -18.96 -15.04
N LYS A 13 -11.07 -19.15 -16.31
CA LYS A 13 -12.45 -19.50 -16.72
C LYS A 13 -13.52 -18.65 -15.99
N PRO A 14 -13.41 -17.31 -16.00
CA PRO A 14 -14.36 -16.43 -15.33
C PRO A 14 -15.73 -16.47 -16.01
N LEU A 15 -16.76 -15.93 -15.34
CA LEU A 15 -18.12 -15.81 -15.89
C LEU A 15 -18.17 -14.93 -17.14
N TRP A 16 -17.42 -13.82 -17.13
CA TRP A 16 -17.33 -12.91 -18.26
C TRP A 16 -16.49 -13.48 -19.41
N ARG A 17 -16.96 -13.27 -20.64
CA ARG A 17 -16.25 -13.59 -21.88
C ARG A 17 -15.26 -12.48 -22.21
N ILE A 18 -14.34 -12.79 -23.14
CA ILE A 18 -13.33 -11.83 -23.63
C ILE A 18 -13.99 -10.52 -24.13
N LYS A 19 -15.16 -10.63 -24.76
CA LYS A 19 -15.91 -9.48 -25.29
C LYS A 19 -16.38 -8.57 -24.14
N ASP A 20 -16.91 -9.13 -23.07
CA ASP A 20 -17.46 -8.38 -21.93
C ASP A 20 -16.37 -7.53 -21.27
N TYR A 21 -15.19 -8.11 -21.04
CA TYR A 21 -14.03 -7.37 -20.56
C TYR A 21 -13.59 -6.27 -21.51
N ARG A 22 -13.57 -6.53 -22.82
CA ARG A 22 -13.17 -5.53 -23.82
C ARG A 22 -14.14 -4.35 -23.83
N ASP A 23 -15.43 -4.64 -23.80
CA ASP A 23 -16.48 -3.64 -23.85
C ASP A 23 -16.45 -2.80 -22.55
N ALA A 24 -16.27 -3.42 -21.38
CA ALA A 24 -16.08 -2.71 -20.12
C ALA A 24 -14.84 -1.79 -20.14
N LEU A 25 -13.67 -2.30 -20.55
CA LEU A 25 -12.44 -1.51 -20.62
C LEU A 25 -12.52 -0.32 -21.60
N LYS A 26 -13.33 -0.45 -22.66
CA LYS A 26 -13.51 0.61 -23.66
C LYS A 26 -14.55 1.65 -23.24
N ASN A 27 -15.63 1.21 -22.60
CA ASN A 27 -16.80 2.04 -22.35
C ASN A 27 -16.78 2.72 -20.97
N ILE A 28 -16.00 2.21 -20.01
CA ILE A 28 -15.81 2.85 -18.71
C ILE A 28 -14.76 3.97 -18.84
N PRO A 29 -15.13 5.24 -18.58
CA PRO A 29 -14.21 6.36 -18.70
C PRO A 29 -12.96 6.18 -17.83
N ASN A 30 -11.79 6.58 -18.36
CA ASN A 30 -10.47 6.55 -17.70
C ASN A 30 -9.94 5.15 -17.31
N LEU A 31 -10.73 4.09 -17.47
CA LEU A 31 -10.31 2.73 -17.10
C LEU A 31 -9.18 2.22 -18.01
N LEU A 32 -9.27 2.48 -19.32
CA LEU A 32 -8.23 2.06 -20.27
C LEU A 32 -6.85 2.65 -19.94
N ASP A 33 -6.81 3.92 -19.54
CA ASP A 33 -5.58 4.58 -19.11
C ASP A 33 -5.06 4.02 -17.79
N LEU A 34 -5.97 3.68 -16.88
CA LEU A 34 -5.65 3.09 -15.59
C LEU A 34 -5.03 1.69 -15.71
N VAL A 35 -5.56 0.85 -16.60
CA VAL A 35 -5.08 -0.53 -16.83
C VAL A 35 -3.87 -0.63 -17.76
N LYS A 36 -3.27 0.49 -18.18
CA LYS A 36 -1.94 0.46 -18.83
C LYS A 36 -0.88 -0.14 -17.91
N ASN A 37 -1.07 -0.02 -16.59
CA ASN A 37 -0.26 -0.74 -15.62
C ASN A 37 -0.69 -2.22 -15.59
N PRO A 38 0.21 -3.19 -15.84
CA PRO A 38 -0.15 -4.61 -15.89
C PRO A 38 -0.77 -5.16 -14.61
N PHE A 39 -0.37 -4.66 -13.44
CA PHE A 39 -0.97 -5.05 -12.17
C PHE A 39 -2.40 -4.54 -12.06
N LEU A 40 -2.65 -3.27 -12.40
CA LEU A 40 -4.01 -2.73 -12.41
C LEU A 40 -4.90 -3.42 -13.45
N LEU A 41 -4.35 -3.85 -14.58
CA LEU A 41 -5.08 -4.70 -15.52
C LEU A 41 -5.50 -6.00 -14.86
N SER A 42 -4.58 -6.69 -14.16
CA SER A 42 -4.92 -7.94 -13.45
C SER A 42 -6.01 -7.74 -12.42
N LEU A 43 -5.92 -6.67 -11.61
CA LEU A 43 -6.94 -6.31 -10.62
C LEU A 43 -8.28 -6.01 -11.27
N SER A 44 -8.29 -5.18 -12.31
CA SER A 44 -9.51 -4.83 -13.03
C SER A 44 -10.20 -6.06 -13.60
N LEU A 45 -9.47 -7.01 -14.21
CA LEU A 45 -10.10 -8.22 -14.73
C LEU A 45 -10.71 -9.08 -13.62
N GLU A 46 -10.14 -9.08 -12.42
CA GLU A 46 -10.69 -9.82 -11.28
C GLU A 46 -11.94 -9.14 -10.68
N VAL A 47 -11.97 -7.81 -10.58
CA VAL A 47 -13.06 -7.07 -9.91
C VAL A 47 -14.19 -6.65 -10.85
N LEU A 48 -13.92 -6.42 -12.14
CA LEU A 48 -14.90 -5.87 -13.09
C LEU A 48 -16.24 -6.62 -13.13
N PRO A 49 -16.28 -7.97 -13.13
CA PRO A 49 -17.54 -8.70 -13.13
C PRO A 49 -18.46 -8.44 -11.94
N ARG A 50 -17.92 -7.87 -10.85
CA ARG A 50 -18.68 -7.51 -9.64
C ARG A 50 -19.10 -6.05 -9.64
N VAL A 51 -18.22 -5.17 -10.11
CA VAL A 51 -18.44 -3.72 -10.11
C VAL A 51 -19.37 -3.31 -11.26
N VAL A 52 -19.39 -4.09 -12.34
CA VAL A 52 -20.20 -3.83 -13.52
C VAL A 52 -21.28 -4.89 -13.60
N ASP A 53 -22.50 -4.50 -13.22
CA ASP A 53 -23.66 -5.33 -13.46
C ASP A 53 -24.09 -5.20 -14.93
N VAL A 54 -23.64 -6.14 -15.76
CA VAL A 54 -23.93 -6.16 -17.21
C VAL A 54 -25.44 -6.28 -17.49
N GLU A 55 -26.24 -6.78 -16.54
CA GLU A 55 -27.69 -6.91 -16.69
C GLU A 55 -28.44 -5.62 -16.33
N GLN A 56 -27.90 -4.78 -15.43
CA GLN A 56 -28.54 -3.55 -14.97
C GLN A 56 -27.97 -2.26 -15.59
N THR A 57 -26.70 -2.26 -16.02
CA THR A 57 -26.08 -1.05 -16.60
C THR A 57 -26.19 -1.02 -18.13
N GLN A 58 -27.27 -0.40 -18.63
CA GLN A 58 -27.38 -0.05 -20.05
C GLN A 58 -26.40 1.05 -20.48
N ASP A 59 -25.81 1.79 -19.52
CA ASP A 59 -24.92 2.93 -19.79
C ASP A 59 -23.65 2.91 -18.90
N LEU A 60 -22.63 2.17 -19.36
CA LEU A 60 -21.31 2.10 -18.72
C LEU A 60 -20.56 3.43 -18.71
N SER A 61 -20.99 4.42 -19.51
CA SER A 61 -20.32 5.73 -19.58
C SER A 61 -20.52 6.58 -18.32
N ARG A 62 -21.55 6.25 -17.51
CA ARG A 62 -21.82 6.90 -16.22
C ARG A 62 -21.00 6.31 -15.07
N SER A 63 -20.54 5.07 -15.21
CA SER A 63 -19.71 4.40 -14.22
C SER A 63 -18.29 4.97 -14.26
N ARG A 64 -17.89 5.73 -13.25
CA ARG A 64 -16.51 6.22 -13.11
C ARG A 64 -15.77 5.36 -12.10
N ILE A 65 -14.86 4.51 -12.58
CA ILE A 65 -14.01 3.71 -11.71
C ILE A 65 -12.70 4.46 -11.47
N THR A 66 -12.39 4.73 -10.21
CA THR A 66 -11.10 5.31 -9.82
C THR A 66 -10.09 4.23 -9.45
N ARG A 67 -8.82 4.60 -9.35
CA ARG A 67 -7.77 3.70 -8.85
C ARG A 67 -8.06 3.23 -7.41
N VAL A 68 -8.58 4.11 -6.57
CA VAL A 68 -8.90 3.82 -5.17
C VAL A 68 -10.02 2.78 -5.11
N GLU A 69 -11.10 2.99 -5.87
CA GLU A 69 -12.21 2.04 -5.96
C GLU A 69 -11.77 0.64 -6.43
N LEU A 70 -10.85 0.56 -7.41
CA LEU A 70 -10.30 -0.73 -7.82
C LEU A 70 -9.57 -1.44 -6.68
N TYR A 71 -8.83 -0.70 -5.86
CA TYR A 71 -8.12 -1.30 -4.72
C TYR A 71 -9.08 -1.67 -3.59
N ASP A 72 -10.08 -0.83 -3.29
CA ASP A 72 -11.12 -1.11 -2.30
C ASP A 72 -11.81 -2.45 -2.64
N GLN A 73 -12.37 -2.54 -3.85
CA GLN A 73 -13.06 -3.73 -4.34
C GLN A 73 -12.15 -4.95 -4.40
N PHE A 74 -10.88 -4.76 -4.76
CA PHE A 74 -9.92 -5.85 -4.81
C PHE A 74 -9.59 -6.39 -3.42
N VAL A 75 -9.26 -5.53 -2.45
CA VAL A 75 -8.88 -5.94 -1.10
C VAL A 75 -10.05 -6.62 -0.40
N GLU A 76 -11.25 -6.04 -0.49
CA GLU A 76 -12.47 -6.66 0.04
C GLU A 76 -12.73 -8.01 -0.60
N HIS A 77 -12.65 -8.10 -1.94
CA HIS A 77 -12.86 -9.37 -2.63
C HIS A 77 -11.84 -10.44 -2.23
N TRP A 78 -10.56 -10.06 -2.13
CA TRP A 78 -9.49 -10.95 -1.73
C TRP A 78 -9.74 -11.53 -0.34
N LEU A 79 -10.06 -10.67 0.62
CA LEU A 79 -10.33 -11.07 2.00
C LEU A 79 -11.57 -11.96 2.12
N GLU A 80 -12.66 -11.64 1.40
CA GLU A 80 -13.86 -12.48 1.40
C GLU A 80 -13.61 -13.86 0.77
N ARG A 81 -12.82 -13.93 -0.31
CA ARG A 81 -12.42 -15.20 -0.92
C ARG A 81 -11.58 -16.03 0.06
N ASP A 82 -10.60 -15.41 0.68
CA ASP A 82 -9.64 -16.12 1.52
C ASP A 82 -10.24 -16.48 2.90
N LYS A 83 -11.20 -15.69 3.41
CA LYS A 83 -12.09 -16.06 4.52
C LYS A 83 -12.86 -17.36 4.22
N LYS A 84 -13.50 -17.45 3.05
CA LYS A 84 -14.21 -18.67 2.62
C LYS A 84 -13.25 -19.86 2.51
N ARG A 85 -12.04 -19.65 1.97
CA ARG A 85 -10.99 -20.68 1.92
C ARG A 85 -10.60 -21.14 3.33
N ALA A 86 -10.41 -20.23 4.27
CA ALA A 86 -10.08 -20.56 5.65
C ALA A 86 -11.17 -21.40 6.33
N SER A 87 -12.45 -21.09 6.08
CA SER A 87 -13.58 -21.89 6.61
C SER A 87 -13.66 -23.32 6.06
N GLY A 88 -13.11 -23.56 4.85
CA GLY A 88 -13.11 -24.87 4.20
C GLY A 88 -11.93 -25.76 4.58
N ASN A 89 -10.95 -25.23 5.32
CA ASN A 89 -9.76 -25.98 5.75
C ASN A 89 -9.98 -26.65 7.11
N GLU A 90 -9.29 -27.77 7.35
CA GLU A 90 -9.23 -28.37 8.68
C GLU A 90 -8.36 -27.50 9.61
N LEU A 91 -9.03 -26.65 10.40
CA LEU A 91 -8.39 -25.85 11.43
C LEU A 91 -8.28 -26.64 12.74
N SER A 92 -7.19 -26.42 13.49
CA SER A 92 -7.09 -26.92 14.86
C SER A 92 -8.20 -26.28 15.73
N PRO A 93 -8.59 -26.90 16.87
CA PRO A 93 -9.62 -26.32 17.73
C PRO A 93 -9.32 -24.88 18.17
N GLN A 94 -8.04 -24.58 18.44
CA GLN A 94 -7.59 -23.25 18.84
C GLN A 94 -7.66 -22.24 17.67
N ALA A 95 -7.18 -22.64 16.49
CA ALA A 95 -7.25 -21.80 15.29
C ALA A 95 -8.70 -21.58 14.85
N LYS A 96 -9.58 -22.55 15.06
CA LYS A 96 -11.02 -22.42 14.80
C LYS A 96 -11.67 -21.39 15.74
N ALA A 97 -11.38 -21.43 17.03
CA ALA A 97 -11.89 -20.44 17.97
C ALA A 97 -11.42 -19.01 17.64
N ALA A 98 -10.15 -18.85 17.24
CA ALA A 98 -9.63 -17.59 16.75
C ALA A 98 -10.33 -17.13 15.45
N TYR A 99 -10.56 -18.06 14.51
CA TYR A 99 -11.30 -17.78 13.29
C TYR A 99 -12.73 -17.32 13.57
N ASP A 100 -13.47 -18.02 14.44
CA ASP A 100 -14.84 -17.67 14.81
C ASP A 100 -14.88 -16.27 15.47
N THR A 101 -13.92 -15.96 16.34
CA THR A 101 -13.76 -14.62 16.94
C THR A 101 -13.56 -13.53 15.89
N LEU A 102 -12.70 -13.79 14.89
CA LEU A 102 -12.47 -12.85 13.79
C LEU A 102 -13.71 -12.68 12.90
N VAL A 103 -14.50 -13.74 12.70
CA VAL A 103 -15.75 -13.68 11.94
C VAL A 103 -16.78 -12.83 12.67
N ASP A 104 -16.99 -13.07 13.96
CA ASP A 104 -17.93 -12.32 14.80
C ASP A 104 -17.56 -10.83 14.89
N GLY A 105 -16.27 -10.53 14.93
CA GLY A 105 -15.73 -9.17 14.92
C GLY A 105 -15.66 -8.48 13.55
N GLY A 106 -16.12 -9.12 12.47
CA GLY A 106 -16.00 -8.61 11.11
C GLY A 106 -14.66 -8.93 10.46
N PHE A 107 -14.52 -10.15 9.95
CA PHE A 107 -13.24 -10.67 9.42
C PHE A 107 -12.60 -9.75 8.38
N THR A 108 -13.39 -9.26 7.43
CA THR A 108 -12.90 -8.40 6.33
C THR A 108 -12.45 -7.04 6.86
N GLN A 109 -13.17 -6.46 7.81
CA GLN A 109 -12.78 -5.21 8.46
C GLN A 109 -11.48 -5.37 9.26
N ASN A 110 -11.33 -6.49 9.99
CA ASN A 110 -10.10 -6.82 10.69
C ASN A 110 -8.92 -7.02 9.73
N GLY A 111 -9.15 -7.66 8.57
CA GLY A 111 -8.14 -7.80 7.51
C GLY A 111 -7.70 -6.45 6.93
N ILE A 112 -8.65 -5.55 6.62
CA ILE A 112 -8.34 -4.20 6.14
C ILE A 112 -7.56 -3.41 7.21
N HIS A 113 -7.99 -3.48 8.47
CA HIS A 113 -7.30 -2.85 9.59
C HIS A 113 -5.87 -3.37 9.72
N PHE A 114 -5.68 -4.69 9.69
CA PHE A 114 -4.37 -5.33 9.72
C PHE A 114 -3.45 -4.82 8.60
N LEU A 115 -3.97 -4.72 7.37
CA LEU A 115 -3.20 -4.20 6.22
C LEU A 115 -2.80 -2.74 6.38
N LYS A 116 -3.68 -1.90 6.93
CA LYS A 116 -3.41 -0.47 7.20
C LYS A 116 -2.31 -0.31 8.25
N GLU A 117 -2.41 -1.05 9.36
CA GLU A 117 -1.42 -1.03 10.43
C GLU A 117 -0.07 -1.58 9.96
N LEU A 118 -0.08 -2.68 9.19
CA LEU A 118 1.14 -3.25 8.62
C LEU A 118 1.81 -2.27 7.65
N ALA A 119 1.05 -1.66 6.74
CA ALA A 119 1.58 -0.68 5.80
C ALA A 119 2.19 0.53 6.54
N THR A 120 1.52 1.02 7.57
CA THR A 120 2.01 2.11 8.44
C THR A 120 3.31 1.74 9.12
N ALA A 121 3.39 0.54 9.70
CA ALA A 121 4.61 0.05 10.35
C ALA A 121 5.77 -0.10 9.35
N ILE A 122 5.51 -0.59 8.13
CA ILE A 122 6.53 -0.70 7.08
C ILE A 122 7.09 0.68 6.69
N TYR A 123 6.25 1.70 6.55
CA TYR A 123 6.73 3.05 6.25
C TYR A 123 7.50 3.68 7.41
N LYS A 124 6.98 3.52 8.62
CA LYS A 124 7.56 4.14 9.82
C LYS A 124 8.87 3.47 10.26
N GLU A 125 8.86 2.15 10.37
CA GLU A 125 9.92 1.38 11.01
C GLU A 125 10.87 0.73 9.99
N HIS A 126 10.51 0.74 8.70
CA HIS A 126 11.27 0.09 7.64
C HIS A 126 11.42 0.96 6.37
N GLY A 127 11.22 2.28 6.48
CA GLY A 127 11.47 3.23 5.39
C GLY A 127 10.64 3.00 4.13
N GLY A 128 9.56 2.23 4.21
CA GLY A 128 8.73 1.87 3.05
C GLY A 128 9.33 0.74 2.20
N HIS A 129 10.37 0.06 2.65
CA HIS A 129 10.94 -1.07 1.91
C HIS A 129 9.93 -2.23 1.86
N PRO A 130 9.61 -2.77 0.66
CA PRO A 130 8.46 -3.64 0.48
C PRO A 130 8.68 -5.10 0.94
N VAL A 131 9.92 -5.49 1.27
CA VAL A 131 10.28 -6.86 1.65
C VAL A 131 10.68 -6.87 3.12
N ILE A 132 9.93 -7.61 3.94
CA ILE A 132 10.16 -7.74 5.37
C ILE A 132 10.66 -9.14 5.66
N GLU A 133 11.88 -9.25 6.17
CA GLU A 133 12.39 -10.49 6.73
C GLU A 133 11.96 -10.62 8.19
N TYR A 134 11.42 -11.78 8.56
CA TYR A 134 10.99 -12.07 9.93
C TYR A 134 11.46 -13.45 10.41
N SER A 135 12.12 -13.46 11.56
CA SER A 135 12.48 -14.65 12.34
C SER A 135 11.95 -14.52 13.75
N HIS A 136 11.18 -15.52 14.21
CA HIS A 136 10.58 -15.52 15.55
C HIS A 136 11.60 -15.35 16.67
N ILE A 137 12.83 -15.86 16.48
CA ILE A 137 13.91 -15.78 17.47
C ILE A 137 14.61 -14.42 17.42
N ARG A 138 14.93 -13.92 16.22
CA ARG A 138 15.73 -12.69 16.06
C ARG A 138 14.92 -11.41 16.23
N ASP A 139 13.65 -11.46 15.83
CA ASP A 139 12.76 -10.30 15.85
C ASP A 139 11.87 -10.28 17.11
N TYR A 140 12.27 -11.03 18.14
CA TYR A 140 11.61 -10.98 19.45
C TYR A 140 11.65 -9.56 20.02
N GLY A 141 10.50 -9.03 20.43
CA GLY A 141 10.37 -7.67 20.96
C GLY A 141 10.37 -6.55 19.90
N THR A 142 10.43 -6.88 18.61
CA THR A 142 10.31 -5.88 17.54
C THR A 142 8.86 -5.70 17.10
N TRP A 143 8.58 -4.59 16.39
CA TRP A 143 7.27 -4.31 15.80
C TRP A 143 6.77 -5.44 14.86
N LYS A 144 7.71 -6.17 14.22
CA LYS A 144 7.38 -7.25 13.29
C LYS A 144 6.56 -8.36 13.95
N ARG A 145 6.75 -8.59 15.25
CA ARG A 145 6.01 -9.63 15.98
C ARG A 145 4.49 -9.42 15.91
N ALA A 146 4.03 -8.16 15.95
CA ALA A 146 2.59 -7.84 15.87
C ALA A 146 1.92 -8.29 14.56
N PHE A 147 2.70 -8.55 13.51
CA PHE A 147 2.19 -8.90 12.18
C PHE A 147 2.62 -10.30 11.70
N PHE A 148 3.77 -10.78 12.16
CA PHE A 148 4.39 -12.01 11.66
C PHE A 148 4.49 -13.12 12.72
N SER A 149 3.91 -12.95 13.91
CA SER A 149 3.87 -14.00 14.93
C SER A 149 3.08 -15.25 14.49
N ARG A 150 3.19 -16.31 15.30
CA ARG A 150 2.43 -17.56 15.14
C ARG A 150 1.16 -17.58 15.99
N GLU A 151 0.74 -16.44 16.53
CA GLU A 151 -0.54 -16.33 17.23
C GLU A 151 -1.66 -16.53 16.20
N ASP A 152 -2.68 -17.31 16.56
CA ASP A 152 -3.64 -17.85 15.58
C ASP A 152 -4.37 -16.74 14.82
N GLU A 153 -4.83 -15.68 15.51
CA GLU A 153 -5.51 -14.54 14.86
C GLU A 153 -4.61 -13.82 13.86
N ILE A 154 -3.37 -13.49 14.27
CA ILE A 154 -2.38 -12.83 13.42
C ILE A 154 -2.02 -13.72 12.24
N HIS A 155 -1.87 -15.03 12.47
CA HIS A 155 -1.60 -15.98 11.42
C HIS A 155 -2.74 -16.05 10.41
N LEU A 156 -3.99 -16.19 10.88
CA LEU A 156 -5.18 -16.25 10.03
C LEU A 156 -5.34 -14.97 9.19
N LEU A 157 -5.20 -13.80 9.80
CA LEU A 157 -5.28 -12.52 9.09
C LEU A 157 -4.15 -12.39 8.07
N ARG A 158 -2.91 -12.73 8.43
CA ARG A 158 -1.77 -12.68 7.51
C ARG A 158 -1.95 -13.59 6.30
N GLU A 159 -2.43 -14.81 6.49
CA GLU A 159 -2.66 -15.77 5.39
C GLU A 159 -3.89 -15.44 4.54
N ALA A 160 -4.83 -14.66 5.07
CA ALA A 160 -5.98 -14.16 4.32
C ALA A 160 -5.69 -12.87 3.55
N CYS A 161 -4.65 -12.13 3.93
CA CYS A 161 -4.26 -10.88 3.31
C CYS A 161 -3.51 -11.09 1.97
N PRO A 162 -3.51 -10.09 1.07
CA PRO A 162 -2.77 -10.09 -0.20
C PRO A 162 -1.26 -9.91 0.00
N LEU A 163 -0.66 -10.85 0.72
CA LEU A 163 0.77 -10.94 1.01
C LEU A 163 1.36 -12.18 0.35
N ILE A 164 2.59 -12.07 -0.14
CA ILE A 164 3.41 -13.17 -0.62
C ILE A 164 4.42 -13.50 0.46
N ARG A 165 4.53 -14.79 0.76
CA ARG A 165 5.57 -15.34 1.62
C ARG A 165 6.56 -16.16 0.79
N ASN A 166 7.85 -15.86 0.94
CA ASN A 166 8.93 -16.68 0.42
C ASN A 166 9.90 -17.01 1.56
N GLY A 167 9.81 -18.23 2.11
CA GLY A 167 10.56 -18.61 3.31
C GLY A 167 10.18 -17.74 4.52
N ASN A 168 11.14 -16.93 4.96
CA ASN A 168 11.01 -15.98 6.07
C ASN A 168 10.77 -14.52 5.62
N GLN A 169 10.62 -14.30 4.31
CA GLN A 169 10.35 -12.98 3.75
C GLN A 169 8.87 -12.82 3.42
N TYR A 170 8.34 -11.64 3.72
CA TYR A 170 6.96 -11.24 3.49
C TYR A 170 6.94 -9.95 2.69
N ARG A 171 6.02 -9.86 1.73
CA ARG A 171 5.79 -8.64 0.97
C ARG A 171 4.35 -8.56 0.51
N PHE A 172 3.85 -7.35 0.27
CA PHE A 172 2.60 -7.20 -0.48
C PHE A 172 2.75 -7.81 -1.88
N ILE A 173 1.66 -8.33 -2.44
CA ILE A 173 1.65 -8.84 -3.82
C ILE A 173 2.16 -7.81 -4.83
N HIS A 174 1.99 -6.52 -4.52
CA HIS A 174 2.50 -5.41 -5.31
C HIS A 174 2.74 -4.16 -4.45
N ARG A 175 3.75 -3.36 -4.83
CA ARG A 175 4.12 -2.12 -4.12
C ARG A 175 2.97 -1.10 -4.06
N SER A 176 2.19 -0.99 -5.14
CA SER A 176 1.07 -0.04 -5.17
C SER A 176 -0.01 -0.38 -4.14
N LEU A 177 -0.11 -1.64 -3.71
CA LEU A 177 -1.08 -2.06 -2.70
C LEU A 177 -0.60 -1.67 -1.29
N LEU A 178 0.71 -1.81 -1.03
CA LEU A 178 1.34 -1.26 0.18
C LEU A 178 1.11 0.26 0.27
N GLU A 179 1.37 0.98 -0.82
CA GLU A 179 1.13 2.43 -0.91
C GLU A 179 -0.34 2.78 -0.68
N TYR A 180 -1.26 2.07 -1.31
CA TYR A 180 -2.70 2.27 -1.10
C TYR A 180 -3.11 2.04 0.36
N CYS A 181 -2.72 0.92 0.98
CA CYS A 181 -3.06 0.64 2.38
C CYS A 181 -2.48 1.69 3.34
N PHE A 182 -1.27 2.19 3.05
CA PHE A 182 -0.70 3.32 3.80
C PHE A 182 -1.52 4.60 3.61
N THR A 183 -1.93 4.92 2.39
CA THR A 183 -2.78 6.10 2.15
C THR A 183 -4.12 6.02 2.86
N LEU A 184 -4.73 4.83 2.99
CA LEU A 184 -5.96 4.65 3.78
C LEU A 184 -5.75 4.91 5.28
N ALA A 185 -4.55 4.68 5.81
CA ALA A 185 -4.23 4.97 7.20
C ALA A 185 -4.10 6.48 7.44
N VAL A 186 -3.53 7.22 6.48
CA VAL A 186 -3.31 8.67 6.57
C VAL A 186 -4.56 9.47 6.18
N PHE A 187 -5.28 9.01 5.16
CA PHE A 187 -6.48 9.64 4.59
C PHE A 187 -7.59 8.60 4.52
N ASP A 188 -8.32 8.41 5.61
CA ASP A 188 -9.46 7.51 5.63
C ASP A 188 -10.73 8.22 5.11
N PRO A 189 -11.22 7.92 3.89
CA PRO A 189 -12.37 8.59 3.32
C PRO A 189 -13.66 8.30 4.10
N GLN A 190 -13.75 7.15 4.78
CA GLN A 190 -14.94 6.75 5.52
C GLN A 190 -15.15 7.53 6.83
N LYS A 191 -14.12 8.25 7.30
CA LYS A 191 -14.21 9.16 8.47
C LYS A 191 -14.58 10.60 8.11
N SER A 192 -14.70 10.93 6.82
CA SER A 192 -14.85 12.33 6.36
C SER A 192 -16.26 12.93 6.51
N GLY A 193 -17.26 12.17 6.98
CA GLY A 193 -18.61 12.64 7.28
C GLY A 193 -18.82 13.22 8.69
N GLN A 194 -17.84 13.11 9.58
CA GLN A 194 -17.87 13.74 10.91
C GLN A 194 -16.50 14.34 11.20
N SER A 195 -16.47 15.65 11.50
CA SER A 195 -15.35 16.41 12.09
C SER A 195 -14.15 15.54 12.47
N ALA A 196 -13.07 15.61 11.68
CA ALA A 196 -11.86 14.83 11.83
C ALA A 196 -11.27 14.90 13.25
N LYS A 197 -11.73 13.95 14.08
CA LYS A 197 -11.14 13.37 15.27
C LYS A 197 -9.77 12.72 14.99
N PRO A 198 -8.58 13.26 15.30
CA PRO A 198 -7.38 12.42 15.32
C PRO A 198 -7.58 11.41 16.45
N ILE A 199 -7.75 10.13 16.11
CA ILE A 199 -7.91 9.09 17.13
C ILE A 199 -6.55 8.84 17.76
N ALA A 200 -6.52 9.06 19.08
CA ALA A 200 -5.45 8.71 19.99
C ALA A 200 -5.12 7.22 19.89
N LEU A 201 -3.83 6.92 19.90
CA LEU A 201 -3.25 5.59 19.96
C LEU A 201 -3.72 4.86 21.24
N LEU A 202 -4.47 3.77 21.04
CA LEU A 202 -4.74 2.64 21.93
C LEU A 202 -5.26 2.93 23.36
N ASP A 203 -6.49 2.48 23.62
CA ASP A 203 -6.92 2.09 24.97
C ASP A 203 -6.23 0.77 25.33
N ALA A 204 -4.94 0.87 25.68
CA ALA A 204 -4.19 -0.20 26.32
C ALA A 204 -4.47 -0.14 27.82
N SER A 205 -5.58 -0.75 28.24
CA SER A 205 -5.70 -1.33 29.56
C SER A 205 -5.78 -2.85 29.32
N GLN A 206 -4.88 -3.70 29.80
CA GLN A 206 -4.28 -3.75 31.13
C GLN A 206 -2.80 -4.18 31.11
N GLN A 207 -2.06 -3.68 32.11
CA GLN A 207 -0.68 -3.97 32.53
C GLN A 207 0.43 -3.23 31.78
N GLY A 208 0.96 -2.23 32.48
CA GLY A 208 1.75 -1.15 31.92
C GLY A 208 3.21 -1.45 31.67
N MET A 209 3.79 -0.62 30.81
CA MET A 209 5.18 -0.21 30.88
C MET A 209 5.34 1.22 30.36
N VAL A 210 6.11 1.98 31.12
CA VAL A 210 6.44 3.40 30.97
C VAL A 210 7.42 3.59 29.81
N TYR A 211 7.19 4.58 28.93
CA TYR A 211 8.27 5.39 28.36
C TYR A 211 7.79 6.83 28.15
N GLY A 212 8.51 7.76 28.77
CA GLY A 212 8.18 9.17 28.84
C GLY A 212 8.50 9.93 27.55
N LYS A 213 7.49 10.67 27.07
CA LYS A 213 7.59 11.98 26.43
C LYS A 213 6.25 12.68 26.67
N ASP A 214 6.29 13.95 27.08
CA ASP A 214 5.10 14.67 27.51
C ASP A 214 4.11 14.85 26.34
N LYS A 215 2.86 14.44 26.57
CA LYS A 215 1.76 14.41 25.60
C LYS A 215 1.50 15.78 24.92
N ALA A 216 1.90 16.87 25.59
CA ALA A 216 1.74 18.24 25.12
C ALA A 216 2.70 18.59 23.96
N ASP A 217 3.93 18.07 23.98
CA ASP A 217 4.93 18.38 22.93
C ASP A 217 4.61 17.66 21.62
N LEU A 218 4.16 16.40 21.71
CA LEU A 218 3.74 15.60 20.55
C LEU A 218 2.54 16.24 19.82
N THR A 219 1.64 16.85 20.59
CA THR A 219 0.43 17.51 20.04
C THR A 219 0.79 18.78 19.26
N ARG A 220 1.82 19.51 19.70
CA ARG A 220 2.30 20.73 19.05
C ARG A 220 3.05 20.41 17.74
N GLU A 221 3.84 19.35 17.74
CA GLU A 221 4.65 18.90 16.59
C GLU A 221 3.79 18.41 15.42
N ILE A 222 2.71 17.67 15.73
CA ILE A 222 1.75 17.17 14.73
C ILE A 222 0.90 18.30 14.12
N SER A 223 0.54 19.32 14.92
CA SER A 223 -0.17 20.49 14.42
C SER A 223 0.69 21.30 13.44
N GLY A 224 1.97 21.49 13.76
CA GLY A 224 2.93 22.20 12.90
C GLY A 224 3.18 21.49 11.56
N PHE A 225 3.26 20.16 11.57
CA PHE A 225 3.41 19.37 10.34
C PHE A 225 2.19 19.51 9.41
N ARG A 226 0.97 19.53 9.99
CA ARG A 226 -0.29 19.67 9.24
C ARG A 226 -0.42 21.05 8.59
N GLU A 227 -0.02 22.11 9.27
CA GLU A 227 -0.01 23.47 8.72
C GLU A 227 1.03 23.64 7.61
N ALA A 228 2.23 23.07 7.78
CA ALA A 228 3.30 23.12 6.77
C ALA A 228 2.92 22.40 5.47
N VAL A 229 2.32 21.20 5.58
CA VAL A 229 1.85 20.43 4.41
C VAL A 229 0.70 21.17 3.70
N THR A 230 -0.22 21.75 4.46
CA THR A 230 -1.35 22.51 3.89
C THR A 230 -0.86 23.79 3.19
N ALA A 231 0.09 24.51 3.77
CA ALA A 231 0.68 25.71 3.17
C ALA A 231 1.48 25.41 1.89
N ALA A 232 2.22 24.29 1.86
CA ALA A 232 2.98 23.86 0.68
C ALA A 232 2.07 23.47 -0.50
N ILE A 233 0.94 22.82 -0.22
CA ILE A 233 -0.08 22.48 -1.23
C ILE A 233 -0.72 23.75 -1.81
N VAL A 234 -0.99 24.75 -0.97
CA VAL A 234 -1.62 26.01 -1.40
C VAL A 234 -0.68 26.91 -2.21
N ARG A 235 0.63 26.94 -1.88
CA ARG A 235 1.63 27.75 -2.63
C ARG A 235 1.99 27.16 -3.99
N ASN A 236 2.18 25.84 -4.08
CA ASN A 236 2.50 25.17 -5.35
C ASN A 236 1.36 25.18 -6.38
N GLY A 237 0.16 25.62 -6.00
CA GLY A 237 -0.96 25.83 -6.91
C GLY A 237 -0.96 27.19 -7.62
N ARG A 238 -0.06 28.14 -7.28
CA ARG A 238 -0.08 29.51 -7.86
C ARG A 238 1.05 29.85 -8.82
N ASP A 239 2.16 29.12 -8.83
CA ASP A 239 3.32 29.48 -9.67
C ASP A 239 3.57 28.48 -10.82
N SER A 240 3.23 28.93 -12.02
CA SER A 240 3.88 28.68 -13.32
C SER A 240 4.24 27.23 -13.78
N LEU A 241 3.59 26.84 -14.88
CA LEU A 241 4.17 26.35 -16.14
C LEU A 241 5.32 25.31 -16.06
N GLY A 242 4.96 24.04 -16.28
CA GLY A 242 5.72 23.19 -17.19
C GLY A 242 6.43 21.94 -16.65
N VAL A 243 6.55 21.73 -15.33
CA VAL A 243 7.10 20.47 -14.78
C VAL A 243 6.35 20.11 -13.49
N LYS A 244 5.75 18.91 -13.43
CA LYS A 244 5.11 18.41 -12.20
C LYS A 244 6.19 17.90 -11.24
N PRO A 245 6.32 18.46 -10.02
CA PRO A 245 7.25 17.92 -9.04
C PRO A 245 6.71 16.60 -8.50
N THR A 246 7.56 15.59 -8.38
CA THR A 246 7.25 14.34 -7.68
C THR A 246 7.12 14.61 -6.18
N THR A 247 6.23 13.88 -5.51
CA THR A 247 5.89 14.02 -4.09
C THR A 247 7.11 13.99 -3.17
N THR A 248 8.17 13.27 -3.56
CA THR A 248 9.46 13.20 -2.85
C THR A 248 10.24 14.54 -2.89
N SER A 249 10.17 15.28 -4.00
CA SER A 249 10.87 16.57 -4.18
C SER A 249 10.23 17.70 -3.35
N CYS A 250 8.90 17.65 -3.17
CA CYS A 250 8.18 18.61 -2.31
C CYS A 250 8.48 18.41 -0.82
N MET A 251 8.71 17.17 -0.35
CA MET A 251 9.02 16.89 1.05
C MET A 251 10.43 17.33 1.45
N VAL A 252 11.41 17.19 0.56
CA VAL A 252 12.81 17.60 0.81
C VAL A 252 12.95 19.12 0.85
N THR A 253 12.22 19.83 -0.01
CA THR A 253 12.24 21.32 -0.05
C THR A 253 11.60 21.91 1.21
N ALA A 254 10.48 21.34 1.68
CA ALA A 254 9.81 21.79 2.90
C ALA A 254 10.62 21.55 4.19
N ALA A 255 11.49 20.54 4.21
CA ALA A 255 12.36 20.25 5.37
C ALA A 255 13.54 21.24 5.50
N ASN A 256 14.02 21.78 4.37
CA ASN A 256 15.18 22.69 4.34
C ASN A 256 14.81 24.15 4.71
N GLU A 257 13.55 24.54 4.63
CA GLU A 257 13.09 25.93 4.87
C GLU A 257 12.64 26.21 6.32
N LEU A 258 12.59 25.20 7.19
CA LEU A 258 12.26 25.37 8.61
C LEU A 258 13.50 25.81 9.42
N GLU A 259 13.72 27.12 9.50
CA GLU A 259 14.56 27.74 10.53
C GLU A 259 13.92 27.51 11.90
N GLY A 260 14.26 26.39 12.54
CA GLY A 260 13.79 26.00 13.87
C GLY A 260 13.49 24.51 14.04
N GLY A 261 13.61 23.68 12.99
CA GLY A 261 13.35 22.24 13.08
C GLY A 261 14.33 21.46 13.98
N PRO A 262 13.89 20.40 14.69
CA PRO A 262 14.73 19.52 15.50
C PRO A 262 15.98 19.07 14.75
N GLN A 263 17.15 19.24 15.37
CA GLN A 263 18.45 18.98 14.74
C GLN A 263 18.58 17.55 14.19
N GLU A 264 17.90 16.58 14.81
CA GLU A 264 17.80 15.19 14.37
C GLU A 264 17.09 15.02 13.01
N LEU A 265 16.08 15.86 12.70
CA LEU A 265 15.36 15.81 11.42
C LEU A 265 16.18 16.40 10.28
N LYS A 266 16.96 17.46 10.57
CA LYS A 266 17.93 18.02 9.60
C LYS A 266 19.03 17.02 9.30
N GLU A 267 19.48 16.29 10.31
CA GLU A 267 20.49 15.24 10.15
C GLU A 267 19.94 14.02 9.38
N LEU A 268 18.69 13.63 9.63
CA LEU A 268 18.01 12.56 8.87
C LEU A 268 17.81 12.94 7.40
N ALA A 269 17.39 14.18 7.12
CA ALA A 269 17.27 14.70 5.75
C ALA A 269 18.63 14.72 5.04
N ARG A 270 19.69 15.14 5.73
CA ARG A 270 21.06 15.14 5.19
C ARG A 270 21.54 13.72 4.88
N ARG A 271 21.34 12.75 5.78
CA ARG A 271 21.69 11.34 5.55
C ARG A 271 20.92 10.75 4.38
N GLN A 272 19.63 11.07 4.25
CA GLN A 272 18.82 10.61 3.12
C GLN A 272 19.29 11.21 1.80
N GLN A 273 19.73 12.47 1.81
CA GLN A 273 20.29 13.13 0.63
C GLN A 273 21.64 12.53 0.24
N GLU A 274 22.55 12.31 1.21
CA GLU A 274 23.84 11.63 1.00
C GLU A 274 23.62 10.22 0.40
N GLN A 275 22.66 9.45 0.92
CA GLN A 275 22.33 8.13 0.38
C GLN A 275 21.79 8.19 -1.05
N ASN A 276 20.98 9.19 -1.38
CA ASN A 276 20.47 9.39 -2.73
C ASN A 276 21.59 9.80 -3.71
N GLU A 277 22.56 10.58 -3.26
CA GLU A 277 23.74 10.98 -4.04
C GLU A 277 24.66 9.77 -4.31
N GLU A 278 24.91 8.92 -3.31
CA GLU A 278 25.67 7.66 -3.46
C GLU A 278 24.98 6.69 -4.44
N GLN A 279 23.66 6.54 -4.35
CA GLN A 279 22.89 5.71 -5.27
C GLN A 279 22.95 6.26 -6.70
N ASN A 280 22.91 7.59 -6.87
CA ASN A 280 23.04 8.21 -8.19
C ASN A 280 24.46 8.06 -8.77
N GLN A 281 25.50 8.18 -7.95
CA GLN A 281 26.88 7.92 -8.38
C GLN A 281 27.06 6.46 -8.83
N SER A 282 26.58 5.51 -8.02
CA SER A 282 26.60 4.07 -8.36
C SER A 282 25.88 3.79 -9.67
N LEU A 283 24.74 4.46 -9.92
CA LEU A 283 24.00 4.32 -11.17
C LEU A 283 24.76 4.88 -12.38
N GLN A 284 25.52 5.96 -12.22
CA GLN A 284 26.32 6.55 -13.29
C GLN A 284 27.53 5.67 -13.64
N GLU A 285 28.21 5.09 -12.65
CA GLU A 285 29.29 4.13 -12.87
C GLU A 285 28.78 2.90 -13.63
N LEU A 286 27.63 2.37 -13.23
CA LEU A 286 27.03 1.21 -13.89
C LEU A 286 26.65 1.51 -15.35
N LYS A 287 26.17 2.73 -15.63
CA LYS A 287 25.91 3.20 -17.00
C LYS A 287 27.18 3.29 -17.84
N LEU A 288 28.29 3.74 -17.24
CA LEU A 288 29.58 3.83 -17.92
C LEU A 288 30.11 2.44 -18.27
N GLN A 289 30.07 1.49 -17.32
CA GLN A 289 30.48 0.10 -17.56
C GLN A 289 29.65 -0.57 -18.67
N ILE A 290 28.34 -0.31 -18.70
CA ILE A 290 27.46 -0.81 -19.78
C ILE A 290 27.84 -0.19 -21.13
N ALA A 291 28.21 1.09 -21.17
CA ALA A 291 28.63 1.75 -22.41
C ALA A 291 29.96 1.19 -22.93
N GLU A 292 30.93 0.94 -22.06
CA GLU A 292 32.22 0.32 -22.40
C GLU A 292 32.04 -1.10 -22.94
N LEU A 293 31.23 -1.92 -22.28
CA LEU A 293 30.92 -3.28 -22.75
C LEU A 293 30.24 -3.27 -24.12
N LYS A 294 29.34 -2.31 -24.38
CA LYS A 294 28.72 -2.14 -25.70
C LYS A 294 29.73 -1.74 -26.77
N ALA A 295 30.68 -0.86 -26.46
CA ALA A 295 31.73 -0.46 -27.39
C ALA A 295 32.66 -1.63 -27.74
N LEU A 296 33.04 -2.45 -26.75
CA LEU A 296 33.85 -3.66 -26.98
C LEU A 296 33.14 -4.72 -27.82
N LEU A 297 31.83 -4.89 -27.61
CA LEU A 297 31.00 -5.79 -28.43
C LEU A 297 30.89 -5.32 -29.89
N THR A 298 30.79 -4.01 -30.10
CA THR A 298 30.69 -3.40 -31.44
C THR A 298 32.02 -3.42 -32.18
N ALA A 299 33.15 -3.34 -31.48
CA ALA A 299 34.49 -3.44 -32.08
C ALA A 299 34.90 -4.88 -32.44
N ARG A 300 34.17 -5.88 -31.95
CA ARG A 300 34.44 -7.31 -32.17
C ARG A 300 33.55 -7.94 -33.25
N SER A 301 32.56 -7.19 -33.77
CA SER A 301 31.70 -7.53 -34.92
C SER A 301 32.19 -6.83 -36.18
#